data_AF-A0A9J6DSL1-F1
#
_entry.id   AF-A0A9J6DSL1-F1
#
_cell.length_a   1.000
_cell.length_b   1.000
_cell.length_c   1.000
_cell.angle_alpha   90.00
_cell.angle_beta   90.00
_cell.angle_gamma   90.00
#
_symmetry.space_group_name_H-M   'P 1'
#
loop_
_entity.id
_entity.type
_entity.pdbx_description
1 polymer ?
#
loop_
_entity_poly.entity_id
_entity_poly.type
_entity_poly.pdbx_seq_one_letter_code
_entity_poly.pdbx_strand_id
1 'polypeptide(L)'
;MVVGTAAHCRMPFGYFLYAGLSGKVLKNPVFEANCCNQDCSLTAEAIVCDCLMANAAMVKLLGCRVHELTVNELETSFPNPQEIGEEIFVVFDRCHALKLPRNLFGDKSTLWSPTYGISVPCP
;
A
#
# COMPACT_ATOMS: atom_id res chain seq x y z
N MET A 1 4.20 1.55 -12.25
CA MET A 1 5.56 1.12 -12.66
C MET A 1 5.73 -0.31 -12.20
N VAL A 2 6.36 -1.15 -13.01
CA VAL A 2 6.81 -2.49 -12.58
C VAL A 2 8.28 -2.42 -12.25
N VAL A 3 8.68 -3.07 -11.15
CA VAL A 3 10.06 -3.12 -10.67
C VAL A 3 10.41 -4.58 -10.43
N GLY A 4 11.52 -5.03 -11.00
CA GLY A 4 11.99 -6.40 -10.82
C GLY A 4 12.50 -6.62 -9.39
N THR A 5 12.03 -7.69 -8.76
CA THR A 5 12.52 -8.16 -7.46
C THR A 5 13.74 -9.07 -7.64
N ALA A 6 13.72 -9.94 -8.66
CA ALA A 6 14.82 -10.84 -9.01
C ALA A 6 15.90 -10.18 -9.90
N ALA A 7 15.59 -9.08 -10.59
CA ALA A 7 16.48 -8.40 -11.52
C ALA A 7 16.40 -6.88 -11.37
N HIS A 8 17.50 -6.19 -11.61
CA HIS A 8 17.53 -4.73 -11.57
C HIS A 8 16.92 -4.12 -12.84
N CYS A 9 15.60 -4.20 -12.95
CA CYS A 9 14.82 -3.61 -14.04
C CYS A 9 13.66 -2.77 -13.49
N ARG A 10 13.32 -1.70 -14.22
CA ARG A 10 12.17 -0.85 -13.94
C ARG A 10 11.54 -0.45 -15.26
N MET A 11 10.23 -0.60 -15.37
CA MET A 11 9.49 -0.23 -16.57
C MET A 11 8.21 0.53 -16.21
N PRO A 12 7.91 1.66 -16.85
CA PRO A 12 6.58 2.24 -16.75
C PRO A 12 5.58 1.25 -17.36
N PHE A 13 4.57 0.88 -16.59
CA PHE A 13 3.49 0.01 -17.06
C PHE A 13 2.46 0.80 -17.89
N GLY A 14 2.05 1.93 -17.34
CA GLY A 14 1.05 2.82 -17.94
C GLY A 14 0.95 4.10 -17.14
N TYR A 15 0.31 5.09 -17.75
CA TYR A 15 0.01 6.37 -17.14
C TYR A 15 -1.46 6.68 -17.33
N PHE A 16 -2.18 6.90 -16.22
CA PHE A 16 -3.61 7.12 -16.23
C PHE A 16 -3.93 8.49 -15.66
N LEU A 17 -4.69 9.30 -16.42
CA LEU A 17 -5.11 10.64 -16.01
C LEU A 17 -6.53 10.60 -15.49
N TYR A 18 -6.72 10.97 -14.22
CA TYR A 18 -8.02 11.03 -13.56
C TYR A 18 -8.18 12.31 -12.73
N ALA A 19 -9.38 12.91 -12.78
CA ALA A 19 -9.74 14.05 -11.94
C ALA A 19 -10.14 13.56 -10.54
N GLY A 20 -9.14 13.27 -9.71
CA GLY A 20 -9.33 12.65 -8.40
C GLY A 20 -9.53 11.14 -8.50
N LEU A 21 -8.90 10.41 -7.58
CA LEU A 21 -8.88 8.96 -7.59
C LEU A 21 -9.57 8.44 -6.33
N SER A 22 -10.76 7.85 -6.49
CA SER A 22 -11.36 7.09 -5.40
C SER A 22 -10.72 5.70 -5.33
N GLY A 23 -10.72 5.08 -4.14
CA GLY A 23 -10.20 3.72 -3.99
C GLY A 23 -10.89 2.69 -4.89
N LYS A 24 -12.18 2.90 -5.22
CA LYS A 24 -12.93 2.05 -6.16
C LYS A 24 -12.39 2.15 -7.57
N VAL A 25 -12.04 3.36 -8.03
CA VAL A 25 -11.49 3.58 -9.36
C VAL A 25 -10.08 3.01 -9.44
N LEU A 26 -9.25 3.23 -8.41
CA LEU A 26 -7.88 2.73 -8.33
C LEU A 26 -7.77 1.21 -8.37
N LYS A 27 -8.80 0.51 -7.87
CA LYS A 27 -8.88 -0.95 -7.95
C LYS A 27 -8.74 -1.45 -9.39
N ASN A 28 -9.42 -0.82 -10.35
CA ASN A 28 -9.46 -1.32 -11.73
C ASN A 28 -8.08 -1.31 -12.43
N PRO A 29 -7.31 -0.19 -12.44
CA PRO A 29 -5.95 -0.19 -12.99
C PRO A 29 -5.03 -1.22 -12.34
N VAL A 30 -5.22 -1.57 -11.07
CA VAL A 30 -4.44 -2.62 -10.40
C VAL A 30 -4.75 -3.99 -11.01
N PHE A 31 -6.02 -4.33 -11.21
CA PHE A 31 -6.39 -5.60 -11.85
C PHE A 31 -5.93 -5.67 -13.30
N GLU A 32 -6.11 -4.59 -14.07
CA GLU A 32 -5.62 -4.53 -15.45
C GLU A 32 -4.10 -4.66 -15.52
N ALA A 33 -3.37 -3.99 -14.63
CA ALA A 33 -1.92 -4.12 -14.54
C ALA A 33 -1.48 -5.55 -14.23
N ASN A 34 -2.18 -6.23 -13.33
CA ASN A 34 -1.89 -7.62 -13.02
C ASN A 34 -2.11 -8.54 -14.23
N CYS A 35 -3.23 -8.38 -14.94
CA CYS A 35 -3.54 -9.19 -16.12
C CYS A 35 -2.48 -9.01 -17.22
N CYS A 36 -2.12 -7.76 -17.54
CA CYS A 36 -1.11 -7.49 -18.55
C CYS A 36 0.30 -7.98 -18.17
N ASN A 37 0.65 -7.95 -16.88
CA ASN A 37 1.91 -8.53 -16.42
C ASN A 37 1.95 -10.04 -16.70
N GLN A 38 0.86 -10.76 -16.42
CA GLN A 38 0.78 -12.19 -16.68
C GLN A 38 0.82 -12.54 -18.17
N ASP A 39 0.19 -11.72 -19.03
CA ASP A 39 0.32 -11.86 -20.48
C ASP A 39 1.79 -11.77 -20.94
N CYS A 40 2.63 -11.05 -20.18
CA CYS A 40 4.06 -10.94 -20.40
C CYS A 40 4.89 -12.00 -19.65
N SER A 41 4.25 -13.00 -19.05
CA SER A 41 4.89 -14.01 -18.18
C SER A 41 5.62 -13.40 -16.96
N LEU A 42 5.12 -12.27 -16.45
CA LEU A 42 5.59 -11.64 -15.23
C LEU A 42 4.61 -11.92 -14.09
N THR A 43 5.14 -12.30 -12.93
CA THR A 43 4.36 -12.50 -11.71
C THR A 43 4.42 -11.26 -10.84
N ALA A 44 3.26 -10.74 -10.43
CA ALA A 44 3.19 -9.60 -9.51
C ALA A 44 3.18 -10.09 -8.06
N GLU A 45 4.31 -9.95 -7.37
CA GLU A 45 4.44 -10.38 -5.96
C GLU A 45 3.84 -9.36 -4.98
N ALA A 46 3.96 -8.07 -5.29
CA ALA A 46 3.52 -7.01 -4.39
C ALA A 46 3.10 -5.73 -5.09
N ILE A 47 2.16 -5.02 -4.48
CA ILE A 47 1.75 -3.67 -4.82
C ILE A 47 2.35 -2.71 -3.80
N VAL A 48 3.09 -1.71 -4.31
CA VAL A 48 3.65 -0.64 -3.48
C VAL A 48 2.93 0.66 -3.78
N CYS A 49 2.40 1.32 -2.75
CA CYS A 49 1.72 2.61 -2.87
C CYS A 49 2.01 3.52 -1.67
N ASP A 50 1.77 4.82 -1.79
CA ASP A 50 1.84 5.74 -0.66
C ASP A 50 0.66 5.54 0.32
N CYS A 51 0.73 6.17 1.49
CA CYS A 51 -0.32 6.10 2.50
C CYS A 51 -1.49 7.08 2.26
N LEU A 52 -1.78 7.45 1.00
CA LEU A 52 -2.92 8.30 0.70
C LEU A 52 -4.23 7.57 1.03
N MET A 53 -5.25 8.30 1.52
CA MET A 53 -6.55 7.73 1.87
C MET A 53 -7.22 6.94 0.75
N ALA A 54 -7.03 7.36 -0.52
CA ALA A 54 -7.54 6.65 -1.67
C ALA A 54 -6.88 5.27 -1.86
N ASN A 55 -5.57 5.18 -1.65
CA ASN A 55 -4.81 3.94 -1.73
C ASN A 55 -5.17 3.01 -0.56
N ALA A 56 -5.28 3.54 0.65
CA ALA A 56 -5.76 2.77 1.79
C ALA A 56 -7.18 2.20 1.57
N ALA A 57 -8.08 3.00 0.99
CA ALA A 57 -9.42 2.54 0.62
C ALA A 57 -9.41 1.47 -0.48
N MET A 58 -8.54 1.61 -1.50
CA MET A 58 -8.33 0.60 -2.54
C MET A 58 -7.85 -0.72 -1.92
N VAL A 59 -6.84 -0.67 -1.06
CA VAL A 59 -6.27 -1.84 -0.37
C VAL A 59 -7.34 -2.59 0.43
N LYS A 60 -8.21 -1.87 1.14
CA LYS A 60 -9.37 -2.46 1.81
C LYS A 60 -10.34 -3.15 0.83
N LEU A 61 -10.56 -2.57 -0.35
CA LEU A 61 -11.42 -3.14 -1.40
C LEU A 61 -10.81 -4.35 -2.12
N LEU A 62 -9.50 -4.57 -1.98
CA LEU A 62 -8.80 -5.75 -2.47
C LEU A 62 -8.94 -6.93 -1.50
N GLY A 63 -9.33 -6.70 -0.24
CA GLY A 63 -9.53 -7.73 0.77
C GLY A 63 -8.61 -7.57 1.99
N CYS A 64 -7.61 -6.68 1.91
CA CYS A 64 -6.67 -6.48 2.99
C CYS A 64 -7.30 -5.73 4.19
N ARG A 65 -6.87 -6.09 5.39
CA ARG A 65 -7.24 -5.45 6.66
C ARG A 65 -6.01 -4.74 7.23
N VAL A 66 -5.72 -3.54 6.73
CA VAL A 66 -4.48 -2.78 7.07
C VAL A 66 -4.64 -1.72 8.17
N HIS A 67 -5.86 -1.55 8.70
CA HIS A 67 -6.17 -0.57 9.76
C HIS A 67 -6.48 -1.22 11.11
N GLU A 68 -6.23 -2.52 11.24
CA GLU A 68 -6.50 -3.26 12.46
C GLU A 68 -5.45 -2.94 13.52
N LEU A 69 -5.89 -2.86 14.78
CA LEU A 69 -5.03 -2.51 15.90
C LEU A 69 -4.20 -3.70 16.40
N THR A 70 -4.64 -4.93 16.11
CA THR A 70 -3.94 -6.14 16.50
C THR A 70 -3.25 -6.80 15.32
N VAL A 71 -2.06 -7.35 15.56
CA VAL A 71 -1.25 -8.02 14.53
C VAL A 71 -1.97 -9.25 13.96
N ASN A 72 -2.79 -9.93 14.76
CA ASN A 72 -3.52 -11.13 14.36
C ASN A 72 -4.67 -10.84 13.38
N GLU A 73 -5.19 -9.61 13.40
CA GLU A 73 -6.28 -9.19 12.52
C GLU A 73 -5.75 -8.56 11.22
N LEU A 74 -4.47 -8.21 11.21
CA LEU A 74 -3.78 -7.60 10.08
C LEU A 74 -3.69 -8.58 8.91
N GLU A 75 -4.30 -8.21 7.79
CA GLU A 75 -4.23 -8.97 6.54
C GLU A 75 -3.64 -8.04 5.47
N THR A 76 -2.41 -8.33 5.03
CA THR A 76 -1.65 -7.47 4.09
C THR A 76 -1.49 -8.08 2.71
N SER A 77 -2.12 -9.22 2.47
CA SER A 77 -2.20 -9.86 1.17
C SER A 77 -3.65 -9.99 0.73
N PHE A 78 -3.83 -10.29 -0.55
CA PHE A 78 -5.10 -10.74 -1.10
C PHE A 78 -4.83 -11.78 -2.19
N PRO A 79 -5.79 -12.68 -2.47
CA PRO A 79 -5.61 -13.72 -3.48
C PRO A 79 -5.36 -13.13 -4.87
N ASN A 80 -4.40 -13.70 -5.61
CA ASN A 80 -4.21 -13.35 -7.01
C ASN A 80 -5.48 -13.77 -7.79
N PRO A 81 -6.18 -12.83 -8.46
CA PRO A 81 -7.41 -13.14 -9.19
C PRO A 81 -7.23 -14.13 -10.34
N GLN A 82 -6.01 -14.34 -10.81
CA GLN A 82 -5.69 -15.10 -12.02
C GLN A 82 -4.93 -16.40 -11.73
N GLU A 83 -4.36 -16.55 -10.53
CA GLU A 83 -3.62 -17.75 -10.13
C GLU A 83 -4.11 -18.23 -8.76
N ILE A 84 -4.69 -19.43 -8.73
CA ILE A 84 -5.24 -20.02 -7.51
C ILE A 84 -4.10 -20.42 -6.58
N GLY A 85 -4.15 -19.93 -5.34
CA GLY A 85 -3.17 -20.27 -4.30
C GLY A 85 -1.99 -19.30 -4.21
N GLU A 86 -1.88 -18.37 -5.15
CA GLU A 86 -0.90 -17.27 -5.09
C GLU A 86 -1.52 -16.05 -4.42
N GLU A 87 -0.70 -15.32 -3.67
CA GLU A 87 -1.10 -14.09 -2.98
C GLU A 87 -0.30 -12.89 -3.48
N ILE A 88 -0.98 -11.74 -3.56
CA ILE A 88 -0.34 -10.47 -3.87
C ILE A 88 -0.26 -9.66 -2.57
N PHE A 89 0.95 -9.28 -2.18
CA PHE A 89 1.17 -8.48 -0.98
C PHE A 89 0.94 -7.00 -1.24
N VAL A 90 0.53 -6.27 -0.22
CA VAL A 90 0.41 -4.82 -0.23
C VAL A 90 1.43 -4.23 0.72
N VAL A 91 2.25 -3.31 0.20
CA VAL A 91 3.27 -2.61 0.98
C VAL A 91 3.06 -1.12 0.84
N PHE A 92 2.94 -0.42 1.96
CA PHE A 92 2.97 1.04 1.95
C PHE A 92 4.40 1.55 1.91
N ASP A 93 4.62 2.62 1.15
CA ASP A 93 5.91 3.31 1.09
C ASP A 93 6.30 3.82 2.48
N ARG A 94 7.38 3.23 3.02
CA ARG A 94 7.92 3.54 4.35
C ARG A 94 8.27 5.02 4.51
N CYS A 95 8.79 5.68 3.48
CA CYS A 95 9.17 7.08 3.58
C CYS A 95 7.94 7.98 3.76
N HIS A 96 6.88 7.71 3.00
CA HIS A 96 5.60 8.41 3.15
C HIS A 96 4.92 8.05 4.47
N ALA A 97 4.94 6.78 4.87
CA ALA A 97 4.37 6.31 6.12
C ALA A 97 5.03 6.98 7.34
N LEU A 98 6.37 7.06 7.40
CA LEU A 98 7.12 7.68 8.49
C LEU A 98 6.97 9.21 8.54
N LYS A 99 6.69 9.84 7.40
CA LYS A 99 6.43 11.29 7.34
C LYS A 99 5.17 11.68 8.11
N LEU A 100 4.14 10.82 8.12
CA LEU A 100 2.87 11.09 8.81
C LEU A 100 3.01 11.26 10.34
N PRO A 101 3.56 10.29 11.11
CA PRO A 101 3.74 10.44 12.54
C PRO A 101 4.75 11.53 12.88
N ARG A 102 5.78 11.74 12.05
CA ARG A 102 6.72 12.85 12.21
C ARG A 102 6.02 14.21 12.12
N ASN A 103 5.20 14.41 11.10
CA ASN A 103 4.44 15.66 10.93
C ASN A 103 3.40 15.81 12.03
N LEU A 104 2.69 14.75 12.39
CA LEU A 104 1.75 14.74 13.51
C LEU A 104 2.43 15.14 14.82
N PHE A 105 3.62 14.62 15.09
CA PHE A 105 4.41 14.96 16.26
C PHE A 105 4.89 16.42 16.21
N GLY A 106 5.28 16.93 15.04
CA GLY A 106 5.61 18.34 14.84
C GLY A 106 4.43 19.27 15.15
N ASP A 107 3.24 18.93 14.65
CA ASP A 107 2.04 19.77 14.76
C ASP A 107 1.35 19.67 16.14
N LYS A 108 1.33 18.47 16.74
CA LYS A 108 0.64 18.20 18.01
C LYS A 108 1.56 18.20 19.22
N SER A 109 2.88 18.15 19.01
CA SER A 109 3.91 18.12 20.06
C SER A 109 3.66 17.07 21.15
N THR A 110 2.90 16.03 20.84
CA THR A 110 2.51 14.98 21.77
C THR A 110 2.34 13.68 21.00
N LEU A 111 2.97 12.61 21.49
CA LEU A 111 2.70 11.24 21.04
C LEU A 111 2.19 10.45 22.24
N TRP A 112 1.01 9.86 22.12
CA TRP A 112 0.48 8.98 23.16
C TRP A 112 0.75 7.52 22.78
N SER A 113 1.34 6.78 23.71
CA SER A 113 1.50 5.33 23.61
C SER A 113 0.93 4.67 24.86
N PRO A 114 0.11 3.61 24.74
CA PRO A 114 -0.31 2.80 25.88
C PRO A 114 0.87 2.17 26.62
N THR A 115 1.95 1.85 25.88
CA THR A 115 3.13 1.16 26.40
C THR A 115 4.16 2.13 26.98
N TYR A 116 4.35 3.29 26.34
CA TYR A 116 5.44 4.22 26.66
C TYR A 116 4.97 5.55 27.28
N GLY A 117 3.67 5.74 27.48
CA GLY A 117 3.09 6.98 28.02
C GLY A 117 3.04 8.11 27.00
N ILE A 118 3.02 9.35 27.48
CA ILE A 118 3.03 10.57 26.64
C ILE A 118 4.48 10.99 26.43
N SER A 119 4.92 11.08 25.16
CA SER A 119 6.15 11.77 24.82
C SER A 119 5.84 13.20 24.35
N VAL A 120 6.62 14.15 24.86
CA VAL A 120 6.61 15.57 24.49
C VAL A 120 7.98 15.93 23.92
N PRO A 121 8.08 16.83 22.93
CA PRO A 121 9.37 17.30 22.45
C PRO A 121 10.13 17.97 23.59
N CYS A 122 11.44 17.73 23.66
CA CYS A 122 12.31 18.45 24.57
C CYS A 122 12.25 19.95 24.23
N PRO A 123 12.21 20.85 25.23
CA PRO A 123 12.21 22.29 25.00
C PRO A 123 13.47 22.79 24.27
#